data_AF-A0A7X6ZHG0-F1
#
_entry.id   AF-A0A7X6ZHG0-F1
#
_cell.length_a   1.000
_cell.length_b   1.000
_cell.length_c   1.000
_cell.angle_alpha   90.00
_cell.angle_beta   90.00
_cell.angle_gamma   90.00
#
_symmetry.space_group_name_H-M   'P 1'
#
loop_
_entity.id
_entity.type
_entity.pdbx_description
1 polymer ?
#
loop_
_entity_poly.entity_id
_entity_poly.type
_entity_poly.pdbx_seq_one_letter_code
_entity_poly.pdbx_strand_id
1 'polypeptide(L)'
;MMSDSLDITDGTNSETPERLAAKYGMAFLENVPDECLDASLVEELSVDWARDNLMLPIVFEGKTSVLVADPLNVNARKYLVLLLGYELEPVLSDKHEVLSAIE
;
A
#
# COMPACT_ATOMS: atom_id res chain seq x y z
N MET A 1 17.91 20.85 45.79
CA MET A 1 18.31 21.12 44.39
C MET A 1 17.72 19.98 43.55
N MET A 2 16.78 20.34 42.66
CA MET A 2 16.35 19.63 41.43
C MET A 2 16.18 18.10 41.57
N SER A 3 15.00 17.56 41.90
CA SER A 3 13.87 17.33 40.97
C SER A 3 14.27 17.32 39.49
N ASP A 4 14.78 16.20 39.00
CA ASP A 4 14.65 15.84 37.58
C ASP A 4 13.56 14.78 37.46
N SER A 5 12.33 15.29 37.41
CA SER A 5 11.21 14.60 36.78
C SER A 5 11.54 14.49 35.29
N LEU A 6 11.87 13.29 34.81
CA LEU A 6 11.68 12.99 33.39
C LEU A 6 10.24 12.50 33.23
N ASP A 7 9.43 13.47 32.83
CA ASP A 7 8.05 13.33 32.45
C ASP A 7 7.84 12.24 31.40
N ILE A 8 6.72 11.55 31.60
CA ILE A 8 6.08 10.66 30.67
C ILE A 8 5.65 11.48 29.45
N THR A 9 6.16 11.15 28.27
CA THR A 9 5.40 11.37 27.03
C THR A 9 5.27 10.02 26.32
N ASP A 10 4.12 9.41 26.55
CA ASP A 10 3.42 8.50 25.63
C ASP A 10 3.70 8.91 24.18
N GLY A 11 4.70 8.27 23.57
CA GLY A 11 5.17 8.57 22.24
C GLY A 11 4.27 7.89 21.21
N THR A 12 3.08 8.47 20.99
CA THR A 12 2.22 8.27 19.83
C THR A 12 2.05 6.83 19.36
N ASN A 13 0.87 6.26 19.65
CA ASN A 13 0.31 5.08 18.99
C ASN A 13 0.02 5.34 17.49
N SER A 14 0.97 5.91 16.74
CA SER A 14 0.92 5.97 15.29
C SER A 14 1.13 4.55 14.78
N GLU A 15 0.06 3.93 14.29
CA GLU A 15 0.18 2.68 13.53
C GLU A 15 1.10 2.96 12.34
N THR A 16 2.33 2.47 12.38
CA THR A 16 3.23 2.55 11.23
C THR A 16 2.69 1.63 10.12
N PRO A 17 2.93 1.96 8.85
CA PRO A 17 2.53 1.11 7.73
C PRO A 17 2.99 -0.35 7.89
N GLU A 18 4.22 -0.59 8.34
CA GLU A 18 4.76 -1.94 8.59
C GLU A 18 3.91 -2.69 9.63
N ARG A 19 3.56 -2.01 10.74
CA ARG A 19 2.72 -2.60 11.79
C ARG A 19 1.31 -2.88 11.29
N LEU A 20 0.80 -2.01 10.42
CA LEU A 20 -0.51 -2.19 9.80
C LEU A 20 -0.50 -3.39 8.85
N ALA A 21 0.54 -3.54 8.02
CA ALA A 21 0.71 -4.70 7.14
C ALA A 21 0.75 -6.00 7.95
N ALA A 22 1.55 -6.06 9.01
CA ALA A 22 1.64 -7.21 9.90
C ALA A 22 0.29 -7.54 10.56
N LYS A 23 -0.48 -6.53 10.99
CA LYS A 23 -1.81 -6.69 11.59
C LYS A 23 -2.82 -7.31 10.63
N TYR A 24 -2.73 -7.03 9.33
CA TYR A 24 -3.63 -7.57 8.31
C TYR A 24 -3.03 -8.76 7.53
N GLY A 25 -1.83 -9.23 7.89
CA GLY A 25 -1.16 -10.32 7.20
C GLY A 25 -0.77 -10.00 5.76
N MET A 26 -0.44 -8.74 5.47
CA MET A 26 0.01 -8.28 4.15
C MET A 26 1.53 -8.14 4.11
N ALA A 27 2.11 -8.27 2.92
CA ALA A 27 3.47 -7.82 2.69
C ALA A 27 3.54 -6.29 2.84
N PHE A 28 4.69 -5.78 3.28
CA PHE A 28 4.97 -4.34 3.29
C PHE A 28 6.13 -4.03 2.36
N LEU A 29 5.98 -2.96 1.59
CA LEU A 29 6.97 -2.49 0.65
C LEU A 29 7.28 -1.02 0.95
N GLU A 30 8.47 -0.76 1.52
CA GLU A 30 8.89 0.58 1.93
C GLU A 30 9.18 1.50 0.74
N ASN A 31 9.69 0.93 -0.36
CA ASN A 31 9.96 1.64 -1.61
C ASN A 31 9.46 0.77 -2.74
N VAL A 32 8.84 1.35 -3.77
CA VAL A 32 8.32 0.61 -4.94
C VAL A 32 9.39 0.52 -6.02
N PRO A 33 9.98 -0.66 -6.29
CA PRO A 33 10.94 -0.80 -7.37
C PRO A 33 10.27 -0.66 -8.74
N ASP A 34 10.92 0.00 -9.69
CA ASP A 34 10.40 0.16 -11.06
C ASP A 34 10.11 -1.18 -11.75
N GLU A 35 10.87 -2.23 -11.42
CA GLU A 35 10.66 -3.60 -11.92
C GLU A 35 9.35 -4.25 -11.45
N CYS A 36 8.72 -3.71 -10.40
CA CYS A 36 7.37 -4.09 -9.99
C CYS A 36 6.29 -3.43 -10.84
N LEU A 37 6.62 -2.35 -11.57
CA LEU A 37 5.67 -1.59 -12.37
C LEU A 37 5.59 -2.19 -13.77
N ASP A 38 4.49 -2.88 -14.04
CA ASP A 38 4.20 -3.42 -15.37
C ASP A 38 3.04 -2.65 -16.00
N ALA A 39 3.35 -1.86 -17.02
CA ALA A 39 2.38 -1.03 -17.74
C ALA A 39 1.22 -1.85 -18.33
N SER A 40 1.44 -3.13 -18.67
CA SER A 40 0.39 -3.99 -19.21
C SER A 40 -0.71 -4.31 -18.20
N LEU A 41 -0.42 -4.19 -16.89
CA LEU A 41 -1.39 -4.42 -15.81
C LEU A 41 -2.34 -3.24 -15.60
N VAL A 42 -2.00 -2.06 -16.14
CA VAL A 42 -2.74 -0.81 -15.95
C VAL A 42 -3.33 -0.27 -17.25
N GLU A 43 -3.20 -0.99 -18.37
CA GLU A 43 -3.80 -0.57 -19.67
C GLU A 43 -5.31 -0.33 -19.58
N GLU A 44 -6.01 -1.15 -18.79
CA GLU A 44 -7.46 -1.05 -18.55
C GLU A 44 -7.82 -0.14 -17.36
N LEU A 45 -6.82 0.38 -16.64
CA LEU A 45 -7.00 1.17 -15.43
C LEU A 45 -6.70 2.65 -15.68
N SER A 46 -7.70 3.52 -15.48
CA SER A 46 -7.45 4.96 -15.53
C SER A 46 -6.55 5.41 -14.38
N VAL A 47 -5.55 6.25 -14.68
CA VAL A 47 -4.63 6.85 -13.71
C VAL A 47 -5.39 7.57 -12.57
N ASP A 48 -6.46 8.29 -12.89
CA ASP A 48 -7.25 9.02 -11.89
C ASP A 48 -7.90 8.07 -10.88
N TRP A 49 -8.42 6.93 -11.33
CA TRP A 49 -8.96 5.90 -10.43
C TRP A 49 -7.87 5.35 -9.51
N ALA A 50 -6.66 5.09 -10.03
CA ALA A 50 -5.54 4.59 -9.23
C ALA A 50 -5.15 5.58 -8.13
N ARG A 51 -5.12 6.89 -8.45
CA ARG A 51 -4.86 7.97 -7.48
C ARG A 51 -5.95 8.09 -6.43
N ASP A 52 -7.21 8.10 -6.86
CA ASP A 52 -8.38 8.25 -5.97
C ASP A 52 -8.50 7.09 -4.98
N ASN A 53 -8.14 5.88 -5.41
CA ASN A 53 -8.22 4.67 -4.59
C ASN A 53 -6.91 4.29 -3.91
N LEU A 54 -5.81 4.99 -4.20
CA LEU A 54 -4.45 4.68 -3.75
C LEU A 54 -4.12 3.21 -3.96
N MET A 55 -4.28 2.76 -5.21
CA MET A 55 -4.19 1.35 -5.56
C MET A 55 -3.64 1.16 -6.97
N LEU A 56 -2.65 0.27 -7.10
CA LEU A 56 -1.97 0.01 -8.37
C LEU A 56 -1.63 -1.49 -8.51
N PRO A 57 -2.03 -2.15 -9.59
CA PRO A 57 -1.52 -3.48 -9.95
C PRO A 57 0.00 -3.46 -10.15
N ILE A 58 0.71 -4.41 -9.54
CA ILE A 58 2.17 -4.55 -9.65
C ILE A 58 2.56 -6.02 -9.81
N VAL A 59 3.80 -6.27 -10.23
CA VAL A 59 4.44 -7.58 -10.11
C VAL A 59 5.28 -7.60 -8.85
N PHE A 60 4.93 -8.45 -7.90
CA PHE A 60 5.69 -8.62 -6.66
C PHE A 60 6.05 -10.09 -6.49
N GLU A 61 7.33 -10.38 -6.24
CA GLU A 61 7.88 -11.75 -6.14
C GLU A 61 7.48 -12.67 -7.33
N GLY A 62 7.40 -12.10 -8.54
CA GLY A 62 7.03 -12.82 -9.76
C GLY A 62 5.54 -13.16 -9.89
N LYS A 63 4.67 -12.58 -9.05
CA LYS A 63 3.22 -12.72 -9.11
C LYS A 63 2.53 -11.37 -9.31
N THR A 64 1.41 -11.39 -10.00
CA THR A 64 0.55 -10.20 -10.07
C THR A 64 -0.09 -9.94 -8.71
N SER A 65 0.18 -8.76 -8.19
CA SER A 65 -0.20 -8.29 -6.86
C SER A 65 -0.81 -6.90 -6.99
N VAL A 66 -1.31 -6.37 -5.88
CA VAL A 66 -1.87 -5.02 -5.84
C VAL A 66 -1.23 -4.21 -4.71
N LEU A 67 -0.58 -3.13 -5.09
CA LEU A 67 -0.05 -2.15 -4.16
C LEU A 67 -1.22 -1.32 -3.59
N VAL A 68 -1.29 -1.18 -2.27
CA VAL A 68 -2.36 -0.45 -1.57
C VAL A 68 -1.78 0.47 -0.50
N ALA A 69 -2.37 1.65 -0.30
CA ALA A 69 -2.06 2.50 0.85
C ALA A 69 -3.02 2.29 2.05
N ASP A 70 -4.22 1.79 1.80
CA ASP A 70 -5.23 1.50 2.82
C ASP A 70 -5.70 0.03 2.73
N PRO A 71 -5.37 -0.82 3.72
CA PRO A 71 -5.77 -2.24 3.71
C PRO A 71 -7.27 -2.44 3.90
N LEU A 72 -8.01 -1.41 4.38
CA LEU A 72 -9.46 -1.47 4.59
C LEU A 72 -10.25 -1.17 3.31
N ASN A 73 -9.61 -0.67 2.24
CA ASN A 73 -10.28 -0.38 0.97
C ASN A 73 -10.52 -1.65 0.13
N VAL A 74 -11.27 -2.60 0.71
CA VAL A 74 -11.57 -3.91 0.12
C VAL A 74 -12.42 -3.78 -1.15
N ASN A 75 -13.27 -2.76 -1.24
CA ASN A 75 -14.17 -2.58 -2.38
C ASN A 75 -13.41 -2.20 -3.65
N ALA A 76 -12.43 -1.27 -3.56
CA ALA A 76 -11.57 -0.94 -4.69
C ALA A 76 -10.74 -2.14 -5.15
N ARG A 77 -10.24 -2.96 -4.21
CA ARG A 77 -9.51 -4.19 -4.55
C ARG A 77 -10.38 -5.20 -5.30
N LYS A 78 -11.61 -5.41 -4.84
CA LYS A 78 -12.57 -6.29 -5.53
C LYS A 78 -12.87 -5.81 -6.94
N TYR A 79 -12.97 -4.49 -7.13
CA TYR A 79 -13.14 -3.92 -8.47
C TYR A 79 -11.95 -4.27 -9.38
N LEU A 80 -10.70 -4.18 -8.91
CA LEU A 80 -9.53 -4.58 -9.71
C LEU A 80 -9.52 -6.07 -10.04
N VAL A 81 -9.86 -6.94 -9.08
CA VAL A 81 -9.97 -8.39 -9.34
C VAL A 81 -11.02 -8.68 -10.43
N LEU A 82 -12.14 -7.96 -10.43
CA LEU A 82 -13.16 -8.07 -11.47
C LEU A 82 -12.69 -7.51 -12.82
N LEU A 83 -11.97 -6.40 -12.83
CA LEU A 83 -11.45 -5.74 -14.03
C LEU A 83 -10.39 -6.59 -14.71
N LEU A 84 -9.43 -7.11 -13.94
CA LEU A 84 -8.29 -7.87 -14.45
C LEU A 84 -8.61 -9.36 -14.65
N GLY A 85 -9.64 -9.88 -13.97
CA GLY A 85 -10.11 -11.26 -14.14
C GLY A 85 -9.30 -12.31 -13.38
N TYR A 86 -8.43 -11.91 -12.44
CA TYR A 86 -7.65 -12.80 -11.59
C TYR A 86 -7.44 -12.22 -10.19
N GLU A 87 -7.11 -13.09 -9.24
CA GLU A 87 -6.85 -12.72 -7.85
C GLU A 87 -5.57 -11.89 -7.72
N LEU A 88 -5.59 -10.93 -6.79
CA LEU A 88 -4.45 -10.04 -6.51
C LEU A 88 -4.09 -10.15 -5.03
N GLU A 89 -2.85 -10.53 -4.74
CA GLU A 89 -2.32 -10.48 -3.37
C GLU A 89 -2.06 -9.01 -2.99
N PRO A 90 -2.64 -8.48 -1.89
CA PRO A 90 -2.41 -7.10 -1.48
C PRO A 90 -1.04 -6.92 -0.83
N VAL A 91 -0.33 -5.88 -1.28
CA VAL A 91 0.95 -5.43 -0.74
C VAL A 91 0.75 -4.01 -0.23
N LEU A 92 0.97 -3.79 1.07
CA LEU A 92 0.84 -2.48 1.67
C LEU A 92 2.09 -1.65 1.40
N SER A 93 1.90 -0.38 1.09
CA SER A 93 2.98 0.60 1.01
C SER A 93 2.49 1.95 1.53
N ASP A 94 3.42 2.88 1.72
CA ASP A 94 3.09 4.24 2.11
C ASP A 94 2.30 4.95 1.01
N LYS A 95 1.39 5.85 1.43
CA LYS A 95 0.60 6.67 0.49
C LYS A 95 1.50 7.42 -0.51
N HIS A 96 2.64 7.92 -0.05
CA HIS A 96 3.60 8.63 -0.90
C HIS A 96 4.13 7.72 -2.01
N GLU A 97 4.55 6.51 -1.66
CA GLU A 97 5.10 5.55 -2.60
C GLU A 97 4.08 5.06 -3.62
N VAL A 98 2.85 4.80 -3.16
CA VAL A 98 1.75 4.43 -4.07
C VAL A 98 1.50 5.54 -5.09
N LEU A 99 1.48 6.80 -4.67
CA LEU A 99 1.29 7.93 -5.58
C LEU A 99 2.47 8.10 -6.52
N SER A 100 3.70 7.97 -6.01
CA SER A 100 4.91 8.05 -6.82
C SER A 100 4.97 6.95 -7.89
N ALA A 101 4.43 5.77 -7.61
CA ALA A 101 4.35 4.66 -8.55
C ALA A 101 3.29 4.85 -9.65
N ILE A 102 2.33 5.78 -9.46
CA ILE A 102 1.26 6.07 -10.42
C ILE A 102 1.68 7.17 -11.43
N GLU A 103 2.69 7.98 -11.10
CA GLU A 103 3.18 9.13 -11.92
C GLU A 103 4.34 8.77 -12.83
#